data_AF-A0A2P4X5T3-F1
#
_entry.id   AF-A0A2P4X5T3-F1
#
_cell.length_a   1.000
_cell.length_b   1.000
_cell.length_c   1.000
_cell.angle_alpha   90.00
_cell.angle_beta   90.00
_cell.angle_gamma   90.00
#
_symmetry.space_group_name_H-M   'P 1'
#
loop_
_entity.id
_entity.type
_entity.pdbx_description
1 polymer ?
#
loop_
_entity_poly.entity_id
_entity_poly.type
_entity_poly.pdbx_seq_one_letter_code
_entity_poly.pdbx_strand_id
1 'polypeptide(L)'
;GGIKWWLKYVQPTLAKQLKSGALKPSVITVWLGSNDASLTNGSNPDMHVPLADYSKNLHEIVASFQAAAPSAEIVMITPPHAAAKAGVPVLDLYTHFNNMTVAKRDTYLHDGLHFSKAGHVIVNDLLRALIQKNFPDVNKQIDVWQYPFVAKWREEDPYTGSNSTAN
;
A
#
# COMPACT_ATOMS: atom_id res chain seq x y z
N GLY A 1 -14.14 9.42 0.12
CA GLY A 1 -14.67 8.05 0.15
C GLY A 1 -13.93 7.26 1.20
N GLY A 2 -14.64 6.58 2.09
CA GLY A 2 -14.10 5.61 3.06
C GLY A 2 -14.37 4.17 2.63
N ILE A 3 -14.16 3.21 3.55
CA ILE A 3 -14.25 1.76 3.31
C ILE A 3 -15.64 1.33 2.79
N LYS A 4 -16.70 2.03 3.20
CA LYS A 4 -18.09 1.79 2.73
C LYS A 4 -18.21 1.98 1.21
N TRP A 5 -17.56 3.01 0.67
CA TRP A 5 -17.56 3.32 -0.76
C TRP A 5 -16.67 2.36 -1.53
N TRP A 6 -15.56 1.94 -0.93
CA TRP A 6 -14.67 0.93 -1.50
C TRP A 6 -15.43 -0.38 -1.76
N LEU A 7 -16.11 -0.91 -0.74
CA LEU A 7 -16.88 -2.14 -0.85
C LEU A 7 -17.96 -2.05 -1.93
N LYS A 8 -18.62 -0.90 -2.05
CA LYS A 8 -19.72 -0.71 -3.00
C LYS A 8 -19.27 -0.59 -4.46
N TYR A 9 -18.19 0.14 -4.73
CA TYR A 9 -17.84 0.54 -6.11
C TYR A 9 -16.52 -0.01 -6.62
N VAL A 10 -15.53 -0.20 -5.73
CA VAL A 10 -14.16 -0.57 -6.13
C VAL A 10 -13.97 -2.09 -6.04
N GLN A 11 -14.35 -2.69 -4.92
CA GLN A 11 -14.14 -4.12 -4.66
C GLN A 11 -14.70 -5.03 -5.75
N PRO A 12 -15.94 -4.85 -6.26
CA PRO A 12 -16.49 -5.74 -7.29
C PRO A 12 -15.71 -5.68 -8.60
N THR A 13 -15.24 -4.49 -8.98
CA THR A 13 -14.49 -4.25 -10.21
C THR A 13 -13.11 -4.92 -10.14
N LEU A 14 -12.38 -4.72 -9.04
CA LEU A 14 -11.08 -5.36 -8.83
C LEU A 14 -11.20 -6.88 -8.74
N ALA A 15 -12.20 -7.39 -8.01
CA ALA A 15 -12.43 -8.84 -7.92
C ALA A 15 -12.70 -9.46 -9.28
N LYS A 16 -13.43 -8.77 -10.17
CA LYS A 16 -13.65 -9.22 -11.56
C LYS A 16 -12.34 -9.30 -12.34
N GLN A 17 -11.50 -8.27 -12.26
CA GLN A 17 -10.22 -8.23 -12.99
C GLN A 17 -9.21 -9.26 -12.49
N LEU A 18 -9.18 -9.53 -11.18
CA LEU A 18 -8.35 -10.58 -10.59
C LEU A 18 -8.83 -11.97 -11.03
N LYS A 19 -10.14 -12.25 -10.93
CA LYS A 19 -10.73 -13.52 -11.36
C LYS A 19 -10.58 -13.77 -12.86
N SER A 20 -10.64 -12.73 -13.69
CA SER A 20 -10.40 -12.87 -15.13
C SER A 20 -8.91 -13.03 -15.47
N GLY A 21 -8.01 -12.91 -14.51
CA GLY A 21 -6.56 -12.92 -14.73
C GLY A 21 -6.04 -11.70 -15.48
N ALA A 22 -6.84 -10.62 -15.59
CA ALA A 22 -6.39 -9.35 -16.16
C ALA A 22 -5.38 -8.65 -15.24
N LEU A 23 -5.50 -8.90 -13.93
CA LEU A 23 -4.51 -8.57 -12.91
C LEU A 23 -4.01 -9.86 -12.27
N LYS A 24 -2.69 -10.02 -12.13
CA LYS A 24 -2.05 -11.17 -11.49
C LYS A 24 -0.98 -10.69 -10.49
N PRO A 25 -1.39 -10.01 -9.41
CA PRO A 25 -0.44 -9.47 -8.45
C PRO A 25 0.21 -10.58 -7.63
N SER A 26 1.49 -10.41 -7.28
CA SER A 26 2.16 -11.23 -6.27
C SER A 26 1.82 -10.75 -4.84
N VAL A 27 1.58 -9.44 -4.66
CA VAL A 27 1.17 -8.82 -3.39
C VAL A 27 0.04 -7.81 -3.62
N ILE A 28 -0.92 -7.80 -2.71
CA ILE A 28 -1.96 -6.78 -2.58
C ILE A 28 -1.75 -6.05 -1.25
N THR A 29 -1.68 -4.71 -1.30
CA THR A 29 -1.64 -3.86 -0.10
C THR A 29 -3.00 -3.21 0.12
N VAL A 30 -3.60 -3.42 1.30
CA VAL A 30 -4.85 -2.77 1.71
C VAL A 30 -4.51 -1.64 2.70
N TRP A 31 -4.68 -0.40 2.26
CA TRP A 31 -4.42 0.79 3.08
C TRP A 31 -5.61 1.75 3.04
N LEU A 32 -6.56 1.52 3.93
CA LEU A 32 -7.78 2.33 4.11
C LEU A 32 -7.87 2.73 5.58
N GLY A 33 -8.74 3.67 5.93
CA GLY A 33 -9.05 3.99 7.33
C GLY A 33 -8.90 5.45 7.75
N SER A 34 -8.05 6.25 7.08
CA SER A 34 -7.85 7.65 7.48
C SER A 34 -9.15 8.48 7.43
N ASN A 35 -9.99 8.25 6.41
CA ASN A 35 -11.29 8.90 6.30
C ASN A 35 -12.31 8.32 7.29
N ASP A 36 -12.28 7.00 7.47
CA ASP A 36 -13.19 6.24 8.33
C ASP A 36 -13.06 6.64 9.82
N ALA A 37 -11.87 7.07 10.22
CA ALA A 37 -11.57 7.59 11.55
C ALA A 37 -12.03 9.05 11.79
N SER A 38 -12.75 9.67 10.83
CA SER A 38 -13.29 11.03 10.99
C SER A 38 -14.15 11.13 12.25
N LEU A 39 -14.01 12.25 12.97
CA LEU A 39 -14.82 12.52 14.16
C LEU A 39 -16.29 12.74 13.77
N THR A 40 -17.21 12.22 14.58
CA THR A 40 -18.66 12.38 14.38
C THR A 40 -19.15 13.82 14.55
N ASN A 41 -18.34 14.67 15.19
CA ASN A 41 -18.54 16.12 15.32
C ASN A 41 -17.51 16.95 14.55
N GLY A 42 -16.78 16.32 13.61
CA GLY A 42 -15.76 17.00 12.79
C GLY A 42 -16.33 17.62 11.52
N SER A 43 -15.44 17.99 10.59
CA SER A 43 -15.79 18.59 9.30
C SER A 43 -16.42 17.62 8.30
N ASN A 44 -16.18 16.31 8.46
CA ASN A 44 -16.67 15.26 7.56
C ASN A 44 -17.31 14.08 8.32
N PRO A 45 -18.39 14.30 9.08
CA PRO A 45 -19.00 13.27 9.93
C PRO A 45 -19.55 12.07 9.12
N ASP A 46 -19.95 12.29 7.87
CA ASP A 46 -20.48 11.24 6.98
C ASP A 46 -19.43 10.19 6.59
N MET A 47 -18.14 10.51 6.76
CA MET A 47 -17.05 9.55 6.52
C MET A 47 -16.87 8.60 7.70
N HIS A 48 -17.41 8.91 8.88
CA HIS A 48 -17.21 8.12 10.08
C HIS A 48 -17.70 6.68 9.90
N VAL A 49 -16.86 5.73 10.32
CA VAL A 49 -17.21 4.32 10.42
C VAL A 49 -16.88 3.85 11.84
N PRO A 50 -17.88 3.35 12.59
CA PRO A 50 -17.64 2.76 13.91
C PRO A 50 -16.59 1.64 13.82
N LEU A 51 -15.76 1.49 14.86
CA LEU A 51 -14.64 0.53 14.86
C LEU A 51 -15.09 -0.91 14.54
N ALA A 52 -16.25 -1.34 15.07
CA ALA A 52 -16.79 -2.67 14.80
C ALA A 52 -17.12 -2.87 13.31
N ASP A 53 -17.73 -1.87 12.67
CA ASP A 53 -18.06 -1.89 11.25
C ASP A 53 -16.80 -1.80 10.40
N TYR A 54 -15.84 -0.95 10.78
CA TYR A 54 -14.57 -0.82 10.09
C TYR A 54 -13.79 -2.14 10.11
N SER A 55 -13.70 -2.79 11.26
CA SER A 55 -13.05 -4.11 11.40
C SER A 55 -13.74 -5.18 10.57
N LYS A 56 -15.08 -5.21 10.58
CA LYS A 56 -15.87 -6.11 9.73
C LYS A 56 -15.60 -5.86 8.24
N ASN A 57 -15.63 -4.61 7.81
CA ASN A 57 -15.41 -4.23 6.41
C ASN A 57 -13.99 -4.59 5.93
N LEU A 58 -12.97 -4.42 6.77
CA LEU A 58 -11.61 -4.86 6.47
C LEU A 58 -11.53 -6.37 6.25
N HIS A 59 -12.19 -7.15 7.11
CA HIS A 59 -12.26 -8.60 6.97
C HIS A 59 -12.95 -9.02 5.67
N GLU A 60 -14.05 -8.36 5.29
CA GLU A 60 -14.75 -8.61 4.03
C GLU A 60 -13.88 -8.31 2.80
N ILE A 61 -13.12 -7.20 2.82
CA ILE A 61 -12.19 -6.85 1.74
C ILE A 61 -11.09 -7.91 1.59
N VAL A 62 -10.49 -8.32 2.71
CA VAL A 62 -9.42 -9.33 2.72
C VAL A 62 -9.93 -10.67 2.20
N ALA A 63 -11.06 -11.15 2.72
CA ALA A 63 -11.68 -12.39 2.26
C ALA A 63 -12.02 -12.35 0.77
N SER A 64 -12.50 -11.21 0.27
CA SER A 64 -12.79 -11.02 -1.15
C SER A 64 -11.53 -11.11 -2.02
N PHE A 65 -10.41 -10.54 -1.59
CA PHE A 65 -9.14 -10.65 -2.32
C PHE A 65 -8.56 -12.06 -2.27
N GLN A 66 -8.59 -12.72 -1.12
CA GLN A 66 -8.16 -14.13 -0.99
C GLN A 66 -8.93 -15.04 -1.95
N ALA A 67 -10.25 -14.83 -2.09
CA ALA A 67 -11.08 -15.59 -3.01
C ALA A 67 -10.84 -15.23 -4.50
N ALA A 68 -10.49 -13.98 -4.79
CA ALA A 68 -10.32 -13.50 -6.17
C ALA A 68 -8.90 -13.72 -6.72
N ALA A 69 -7.89 -13.75 -5.84
CA ALA A 69 -6.48 -13.90 -6.16
C ALA A 69 -5.79 -14.82 -5.14
N PRO A 70 -6.10 -16.14 -5.15
CA PRO A 70 -5.62 -17.07 -4.12
C PRO A 70 -4.10 -17.27 -4.11
N SER A 71 -3.39 -16.86 -5.17
CA SER A 71 -1.93 -16.88 -5.24
C SER A 71 -1.26 -15.59 -4.79
N ALA A 72 -2.03 -14.54 -4.50
CA ALA A 72 -1.49 -13.24 -4.10
C ALA A 72 -1.39 -13.15 -2.58
N GLU A 73 -0.25 -12.67 -2.10
CA GLU A 73 -0.08 -12.36 -0.69
C GLU A 73 -0.76 -11.03 -0.35
N ILE A 74 -1.22 -10.87 0.88
CA ILE A 74 -1.94 -9.67 1.31
C ILE A 74 -1.25 -9.07 2.53
N VAL A 75 -0.99 -7.76 2.47
CA VAL A 75 -0.56 -6.95 3.61
C VAL A 75 -1.57 -5.85 3.87
N MET A 76 -1.77 -5.51 5.14
CA MET A 76 -2.61 -4.39 5.55
C MET A 76 -1.78 -3.29 6.16
N ILE A 77 -2.17 -2.05 5.94
CA ILE A 77 -1.63 -0.88 6.64
C ILE A 77 -2.80 -0.24 7.39
N THR A 78 -2.92 -0.54 8.68
CA THR A 78 -4.02 -0.11 9.55
C THR A 78 -3.63 -0.38 11.01
N PRO A 79 -4.26 0.25 12.01
CA PRO A 79 -4.03 -0.13 13.40
C PRO A 79 -4.35 -1.62 13.66
N PRO A 80 -3.50 -2.39 14.38
CA PRO A 80 -3.65 -3.84 14.55
C PRO A 80 -5.00 -4.29 15.12
N HIS A 81 -5.55 -3.53 16.07
CA HIS A 81 -6.82 -3.85 16.72
C HIS A 81 -8.00 -3.86 15.72
N ALA A 82 -7.94 -3.06 14.65
CA ALA A 82 -8.97 -3.05 13.62
C ALA A 82 -8.85 -4.27 12.67
N ALA A 83 -7.64 -4.77 12.45
CA ALA A 83 -7.35 -5.88 11.54
C ALA A 83 -7.20 -7.24 12.24
N ALA A 84 -7.44 -7.34 13.54
CA ALA A 84 -7.20 -8.55 14.33
C ALA A 84 -7.88 -9.83 13.75
N LYS A 85 -9.02 -9.67 13.08
CA LYS A 85 -9.79 -10.77 12.46
C LYS A 85 -9.39 -11.09 11.02
N ALA A 86 -8.52 -10.30 10.38
CA ALA A 86 -8.18 -10.47 8.97
C ALA A 86 -7.16 -11.61 8.72
N GLY A 87 -6.36 -11.98 9.73
CA GLY A 87 -5.42 -13.10 9.62
C GLY A 87 -4.26 -12.87 8.64
N VAL A 88 -3.96 -11.61 8.30
CA VAL A 88 -2.88 -11.21 7.37
C VAL A 88 -1.89 -10.28 8.07
N PRO A 89 -0.63 -10.19 7.61
CA PRO A 89 0.35 -9.26 8.19
C PRO A 89 -0.11 -7.81 8.15
N VAL A 90 0.13 -7.09 9.26
CA VAL A 90 -0.27 -5.69 9.44
C VAL A 90 0.95 -4.81 9.68
N LEU A 91 1.06 -3.73 8.92
CA LEU A 91 2.00 -2.65 9.17
C LEU A 91 1.34 -1.60 10.08
N ASP A 92 1.79 -1.55 11.34
CA ASP A 92 1.30 -0.61 12.35
C ASP A 92 2.05 0.72 12.29
N LEU A 93 1.65 1.59 11.35
CA LEU A 93 2.19 2.95 11.27
C LEU A 93 1.78 3.80 12.48
N TYR A 94 0.62 3.56 13.09
CA TYR A 94 0.14 4.35 14.22
C TYR A 94 1.11 4.25 15.40
N THR A 95 1.48 3.03 15.81
CA THR A 95 2.43 2.83 16.90
C THR A 95 3.82 3.34 16.51
N HIS A 96 4.26 3.14 15.26
CA HIS A 96 5.55 3.64 14.78
C HIS A 96 5.67 5.17 14.91
N PHE A 97 4.68 5.92 14.41
CA PHE A 97 4.69 7.38 14.43
C PHE A 97 4.39 8.00 15.79
N ASN A 98 3.71 7.29 16.70
CA ASN A 98 3.49 7.77 18.07
C ASN A 98 4.65 7.47 19.02
N ASN A 99 5.56 6.55 18.68
CA ASN A 99 6.77 6.28 19.46
C ASN A 99 7.90 7.29 19.21
N MET A 100 7.73 8.24 18.29
CA MET A 100 8.66 9.33 18.03
C MET A 100 8.18 10.65 18.63
N THR A 101 9.09 11.59 18.85
CA THR A 101 8.74 12.96 19.28
C THR A 101 7.84 13.63 18.24
N VAL A 102 6.92 14.49 18.68
CA VAL A 102 6.05 15.31 17.81
C VAL A 102 6.86 16.06 16.73
N ALA A 103 7.93 16.75 17.12
CA ALA A 103 8.78 17.48 16.17
C ALA A 103 9.32 16.60 15.05
N LYS A 104 9.78 15.38 15.37
CA LYS A 104 10.25 14.42 14.36
C LYS A 104 9.10 13.90 13.50
N ARG A 105 7.97 13.53 14.11
CA ARG A 105 6.78 13.05 13.40
C ARG A 105 6.28 14.06 12.38
N ASP A 106 6.26 15.32 12.76
CA ASP A 106 5.74 16.39 11.91
C ASP A 106 6.64 16.62 10.68
N THR A 107 7.93 16.27 10.72
CA THR A 107 8.79 16.27 9.51
C THR A 107 8.38 15.23 8.46
N TYR A 108 7.64 14.20 8.88
CA TYR A 108 7.13 13.15 7.99
C TYR A 108 5.74 13.45 7.44
N LEU A 109 5.13 14.58 7.79
CA LEU A 109 3.79 14.98 7.35
C LEU A 109 3.85 16.33 6.63
N HIS A 110 3.02 16.51 5.59
CA HIS A 110 2.90 17.78 4.86
C HIS A 110 1.91 18.73 5.52
N ASP A 111 0.75 18.23 5.93
CA ASP A 111 -0.39 19.00 6.45
C ASP A 111 -0.92 18.42 7.78
N GLY A 112 -0.12 17.60 8.45
CA GLY A 112 -0.51 16.85 9.65
C GLY A 112 -1.28 15.55 9.37
N LEU A 113 -1.56 15.23 8.10
CA LEU A 113 -2.25 14.00 7.70
C LEU A 113 -1.51 13.23 6.58
N HIS A 114 -1.15 13.92 5.49
CA HIS A 114 -0.49 13.32 4.34
C HIS A 114 1.02 13.24 4.55
N PHE A 115 1.64 12.13 4.15
CA PHE A 115 3.07 11.96 4.31
C PHE A 115 3.87 12.93 3.42
N SER A 116 4.95 13.47 3.99
CA SER A 116 6.00 14.13 3.23
C SER A 116 6.78 13.13 2.38
N LYS A 117 7.66 13.63 1.49
CA LYS A 117 8.61 12.77 0.77
C LYS A 117 9.40 11.87 1.72
N ALA A 118 9.87 12.42 2.85
CA ALA A 118 10.59 11.66 3.86
C ALA A 118 9.67 10.64 4.57
N GLY A 119 8.41 11.00 4.83
CA GLY A 119 7.42 10.09 5.38
C GLY A 119 7.16 8.89 4.46
N HIS A 120 7.02 9.12 3.15
CA HIS A 120 6.85 8.05 2.16
C HIS A 120 8.05 7.10 2.09
N VAL A 121 9.28 7.60 2.22
CA VAL A 121 10.49 6.75 2.27
C VAL A 121 10.41 5.78 3.44
N ILE A 122 10.09 6.26 4.64
CA ILE A 122 10.00 5.40 5.83
C ILE A 122 8.86 4.39 5.70
N VAL A 123 7.70 4.79 5.20
CA VAL A 123 6.59 3.86 4.98
C VAL A 123 7.00 2.76 3.99
N ASN A 124 7.69 3.10 2.90
CA ASN A 124 8.21 2.13 1.93
C ASN A 124 9.18 1.14 2.59
N ASP A 125 10.12 1.63 3.41
CA ASP A 125 11.13 0.77 4.04
C ASP A 125 10.49 -0.21 5.03
N LEU A 126 9.54 0.27 5.83
CA LEU A 126 8.79 -0.57 6.77
C LEU A 126 7.91 -1.59 6.04
N LEU A 127 7.25 -1.19 4.95
CA LEU A 127 6.43 -2.10 4.14
C LEU A 127 7.28 -3.20 3.50
N ARG A 128 8.44 -2.84 2.94
CA ARG A 128 9.39 -3.79 2.36
C ARG A 128 9.90 -4.78 3.41
N ALA A 129 10.28 -4.29 4.59
CA ALA A 129 10.70 -5.16 5.68
C ALA A 129 9.59 -6.13 6.12
N LEU A 130 8.33 -5.68 6.17
CA LEU A 130 7.19 -6.53 6.48
C LEU A 130 6.98 -7.61 5.41
N ILE A 131 7.02 -7.24 4.12
CA ILE A 131 6.89 -8.18 3.00
C ILE A 131 8.03 -9.19 3.02
N GLN A 132 9.27 -8.75 3.20
CA GLN A 132 10.45 -9.62 3.30
C GLN A 132 10.33 -10.64 4.42
N LYS A 133 9.86 -10.21 5.60
CA LYS A 133 9.72 -11.06 6.77
C LYS A 133 8.64 -12.14 6.58
N ASN A 134 7.52 -11.80 5.96
CA ASN A 134 6.36 -12.71 5.90
C ASN A 134 6.27 -13.48 4.58
N PHE A 135 6.80 -12.92 3.49
CA PHE A 135 6.63 -13.43 2.12
C PHE A 135 7.97 -13.46 1.37
N PRO A 136 8.94 -14.28 1.82
CA PRO A 136 10.29 -14.31 1.24
C PRO A 136 10.31 -14.66 -0.25
N ASP A 137 9.33 -15.44 -0.74
CA ASP A 137 9.23 -15.81 -2.16
C ASP A 137 8.77 -14.65 -3.04
N VAL A 138 7.93 -13.75 -2.52
CA VAL A 138 7.61 -12.49 -3.21
C VAL A 138 8.84 -11.61 -3.26
N ASN A 139 9.63 -11.53 -2.18
CA ASN A 139 10.82 -10.69 -2.17
C ASN A 139 11.81 -11.08 -3.27
N LYS A 140 11.99 -12.39 -3.51
CA LYS A 140 12.79 -12.88 -4.64
C LYS A 140 12.28 -12.34 -5.98
N GLN A 141 10.97 -12.19 -6.18
CA GLN A 141 10.41 -11.63 -7.42
C GLN A 141 10.62 -10.12 -7.53
N ILE A 142 10.54 -9.39 -6.41
CA ILE A 142 10.77 -7.94 -6.35
C ILE A 142 12.24 -7.60 -6.66
N ASP A 143 13.18 -8.43 -6.21
CA ASP A 143 14.62 -8.22 -6.43
C ASP A 143 15.09 -8.68 -7.82
N VAL A 144 14.37 -9.60 -8.48
CA VAL A 144 14.80 -10.22 -9.75
C VAL A 144 14.49 -9.37 -11.00
N TRP A 145 13.64 -8.33 -10.93
CA TRP A 145 13.20 -7.57 -12.13
C TRP A 145 13.38 -6.04 -12.07
N GLN A 146 14.64 -5.57 -12.03
CA GLN A 146 14.99 -4.18 -12.42
C GLN A 146 15.84 -4.08 -13.70
N TYR A 147 16.25 -5.18 -14.35
CA TYR A 147 17.02 -5.13 -15.61
C TYR A 147 16.61 -6.25 -16.58
N PRO A 148 15.71 -5.96 -17.53
CA PRO A 148 16.10 -6.05 -18.96
C PRO A 148 15.77 -4.78 -19.75
N PHE A 149 15.16 -3.76 -19.13
CA PHE A 149 14.76 -2.54 -19.82
C PHE A 149 15.92 -1.62 -20.22
N VAL A 150 17.16 -1.85 -19.77
CA VAL A 150 18.31 -1.00 -20.18
C VAL A 150 19.15 -1.63 -21.30
N ALA A 151 19.14 -2.96 -21.44
CA ALA A 151 19.96 -3.63 -22.46
C ALA A 151 19.44 -3.37 -23.88
N LYS A 152 18.12 -3.49 -24.07
CA LYS A 152 17.45 -3.18 -25.34
C LYS A 152 17.75 -1.77 -25.86
N TRP A 153 17.67 -0.77 -24.98
CA TRP A 153 17.81 0.63 -25.38
C TRP A 153 19.26 1.10 -25.47
N ARG A 154 20.23 0.29 -25.02
CA ARG A 154 21.66 0.55 -25.23
C ARG A 154 22.10 0.18 -26.64
N GLU A 155 21.49 -0.84 -27.24
CA GLU A 155 21.73 -1.21 -28.65
C GLU A 155 20.94 -0.32 -29.61
N GLU A 156 19.80 0.21 -29.17
CA GLU A 156 18.93 1.12 -29.94
C GLU A 156 19.17 2.62 -29.63
N ASP A 157 20.21 2.98 -28.86
CA ASP A 157 20.50 4.37 -28.50
C ASP A 157 20.90 5.18 -29.74
N PRO A 158 20.08 6.14 -30.21
CA PRO A 158 20.39 6.94 -31.40
C PRO A 158 21.46 8.01 -31.13
N TYR A 159 21.87 8.20 -29.86
CA TYR A 159 22.90 9.15 -29.47
C TYR A 159 24.17 8.42 -29.05
N THR A 160 24.86 7.81 -30.02
CA THR A 160 26.26 7.44 -29.84
C THR A 160 27.05 8.73 -29.68
N GLY A 161 27.40 9.08 -28.44
CA GLY A 161 28.17 10.27 -28.11
C GLY A 161 29.45 10.36 -28.93
N SER A 162 29.34 11.00 -30.08
CA SER A 162 30.43 11.42 -30.94
C SER A 162 30.41 12.94 -30.87
N ASN A 163 31.20 13.47 -29.94
CA ASN A 163 31.84 14.74 -30.18
C ASN A 163 33.34 14.54 -29.95
N SER A 164 34.01 14.37 -31.09
CA SER A 164 35.42 14.62 -31.26
C SER A 164 35.75 16.05 -30.84
N THR A 165 36.80 16.18 -30.04
CA THR A 165 37.85 17.22 -30.02
C THR A 165 37.65 18.58 -30.73
N ALA A 166 38.15 19.61 -30.02
CA ALA A 166 38.73 20.89 -30.48
C ALA A 166 37.81 22.12 -30.57
N ASN A 167 37.94 23.05 -29.62
CA ASN A 167 38.83 24.22 -29.72
C ASN A 167 39.16 24.78 -28.33
#